data_AF-A0A401HZC2-F1
#
_entry.id   AF-A0A401HZC2-F1
#
_cell.length_a   1.000
_cell.length_b   1.000
_cell.length_c   1.000
_cell.angle_alpha   90.00
_cell.angle_beta   90.00
_cell.angle_gamma   90.00
#
_symmetry.space_group_name_H-M   'P 1'
#
loop_
_entity.id
_entity.type
_entity.pdbx_description
1 polymer ?
#
loop_
_entity_poly.entity_id
_entity_poly.type
_entity_poly.pdbx_seq_one_letter_code
_entity_poly.pdbx_strand_id
1 'polypeptide(L)'
;MLGISRAADWEEAIRIYNDTEFGLTGAFFSTDEARIEQALQTMHCGNLYINRKCTGALVGVHPFGGFNMSGTDSKAGGHDYLLHFTQAKLTSRKV
;
A
#
# COMPACT_ATOMS: atom_id res chain seq x y z
N MET A 1 21.95 -0.25 -1.03
CA MET A 1 22.26 0.02 0.40
C MET A 1 21.09 -0.45 1.23
N LEU A 2 21.32 -1.06 2.39
CA LEU A 2 20.28 -1.52 3.31
C LEU A 2 20.46 -0.79 4.64
N GLY A 3 19.41 -0.10 5.10
CA GLY A 3 19.33 0.44 6.47
C GLY A 3 18.71 -0.61 7.39
N ILE A 4 19.28 -0.76 8.59
CA ILE A 4 18.77 -1.69 9.60
C ILE A 4 18.54 -0.89 10.88
N SER A 5 17.31 -0.94 11.37
CA SER A 5 16.90 -0.30 12.63
C SER A 5 16.38 -1.37 13.59
N ARG A 6 16.66 -1.22 14.87
CA ARG A 6 16.16 -2.10 15.93
C ARG A 6 14.94 -1.45 16.57
N ALA A 7 13.89 -2.24 16.78
CA ALA A 7 12.73 -1.91 17.59
C ALA A 7 12.73 -2.77 18.87
N ALA A 8 12.17 -2.27 19.96
CA ALA A 8 12.00 -2.99 21.22
C ALA A 8 10.90 -4.06 21.13
N ASP A 9 9.82 -3.73 20.41
CA ASP A 9 8.70 -4.61 20.13
C ASP A 9 8.19 -4.43 18.69
N TRP A 10 7.19 -5.20 18.31
CA TRP A 10 6.68 -5.22 16.94
C TRP A 10 5.77 -4.02 16.67
N GLU A 11 5.11 -3.48 17.69
CA GLU A 11 4.34 -2.25 17.61
C GLU A 11 5.25 -1.05 17.32
N GLU A 12 6.41 -0.98 17.97
CA GLU A 12 7.44 0.01 17.67
C GLU A 12 8.00 -0.17 16.26
N ALA A 13 8.21 -1.41 15.80
CA ALA A 13 8.66 -1.66 14.44
C ALA A 13 7.67 -1.09 13.41
N ILE A 14 6.36 -1.22 13.63
CA ILE A 14 5.33 -0.61 12.77
C ILE A 14 5.36 0.91 12.86
N ARG A 15 5.55 1.49 14.06
CA ARG A 15 5.70 2.94 14.22
C ARG A 15 6.89 3.48 13.43
N ILE A 16 8.06 2.85 13.56
CA ILE A 16 9.27 3.21 12.81
C ILE A 16 9.03 3.08 11.30
N TYR A 17 8.37 2.01 10.86
CA TYR A 17 8.04 1.80 9.45
C TYR A 17 7.16 2.93 8.88
N ASN A 18 6.18 3.40 9.64
CA ASN A 18 5.27 4.47 9.24
C ASN A 18 5.89 5.87 9.33
N ASP A 19 6.98 6.04 10.09
CA ASP A 19 7.63 7.34 10.35
C ASP A 19 8.55 7.76 9.19
N THR A 20 7.98 7.78 7.98
CA THR A 20 8.65 8.29 6.78
C THR A 20 7.68 9.11 5.94
N GLU A 21 8.18 9.99 5.08
CA GLU A 21 7.36 10.74 4.14
C GLU A 21 6.75 9.85 3.03
N PHE A 22 7.09 8.56 2.99
CA PHE A 22 6.72 7.62 1.95
C PHE A 22 5.77 6.53 2.45
N GLY A 23 5.05 5.89 1.52
CA GLY A 23 4.05 4.87 1.80
C GLY A 23 3.79 3.96 0.60
N LEU A 24 4.87 3.48 -0.06
CA LEU A 24 4.75 2.69 -1.30
C LEU A 24 4.49 1.21 -1.03
N THR A 25 5.48 0.50 -0.49
CA THR A 25 5.42 -0.95 -0.26
C THR A 25 5.89 -1.32 1.13
N GLY A 26 5.26 -2.33 1.73
CA GLY A 26 5.68 -2.91 3.00
C GLY A 26 5.66 -4.43 2.96
N ALA A 27 6.51 -5.06 3.77
CA ALA A 27 6.38 -6.49 4.06
C ALA A 27 6.45 -6.72 5.57
N PHE A 28 5.55 -7.57 6.06
CA PHE A 28 5.52 -8.01 7.45
C PHE A 28 5.66 -9.52 7.52
N PHE A 29 6.62 -9.99 8.31
CA PHE A 29 6.90 -11.41 8.50
C PHE A 29 6.56 -11.80 9.94
N SER A 30 5.57 -12.66 10.11
CA SER A 30 5.10 -13.15 11.40
C SER A 30 4.32 -14.45 11.18
N THR A 31 4.32 -15.33 12.18
CA THR A 31 3.41 -16.49 12.26
C THR A 31 2.32 -16.27 13.31
N ASP A 32 2.39 -15.17 14.05
CA ASP A 32 1.40 -14.77 15.05
C ASP A 32 0.31 -13.95 14.37
N GLU A 33 -0.90 -14.50 14.34
CA GLU A 33 -2.07 -13.92 13.65
C GLU A 33 -2.52 -12.60 14.28
N ALA A 34 -2.36 -12.40 15.59
CA ALA A 34 -2.74 -11.14 16.23
C ALA A 34 -1.85 -9.99 15.73
N ARG A 35 -0.57 -10.27 15.51
CA ARG A 35 0.38 -9.29 14.96
C ARG A 35 0.13 -9.02 13.49
N ILE A 36 -0.19 -10.06 12.72
CA ILE A 36 -0.53 -9.94 11.30
C ILE A 36 -1.77 -9.05 11.14
N GLU A 37 -2.83 -9.33 11.90
CA GLU A 37 -4.06 -8.53 11.85
C GLU A 37 -3.76 -7.07 12.17
N GLN A 38 -3.02 -6.80 13.24
CA GLN A 38 -2.66 -5.42 13.56
C GLN A 38 -1.79 -4.78 12.46
N ALA A 39 -0.83 -5.49 11.87
CA ALA A 39 -0.03 -4.99 10.76
C ALA A 39 -0.88 -4.67 9.52
N LEU A 40 -1.85 -5.52 9.18
CA LEU A 40 -2.80 -5.29 8.09
C LEU A 40 -3.62 -3.99 8.28
N GLN A 41 -3.96 -3.66 9.53
CA GLN A 41 -4.72 -2.44 9.83
C GLN A 41 -3.84 -1.19 9.97
N THR A 42 -2.58 -1.33 10.38
CA THR A 42 -1.77 -0.19 10.85
C THR A 42 -0.52 0.12 10.03
N MET A 43 0.01 -0.82 9.23
CA MET A 43 1.11 -0.51 8.32
C MET A 43 0.60 0.31 7.15
N HIS A 44 1.00 1.57 7.10
CA HIS A 44 0.45 2.55 6.18
C HIS A 44 1.22 2.59 4.85
N CYS A 45 0.80 1.77 3.90
CA CYS A 45 1.36 1.77 2.55
C CYS A 45 0.35 1.28 1.51
N GLY A 46 0.62 1.59 0.25
CA GLY A 46 -0.27 1.20 -0.82
C GLY A 46 -0.25 -0.28 -1.18
N ASN A 47 0.88 -0.97 -0.97
CA ASN A 47 1.03 -2.39 -1.21
C ASN A 47 1.72 -3.09 -0.04
N LEU A 48 0.93 -3.69 0.84
CA LEU A 48 1.39 -4.49 1.96
C LEU A 48 1.43 -5.98 1.58
N TYR A 49 2.50 -6.66 2.01
CA TYR A 49 2.71 -8.08 1.76
C TYR A 49 2.99 -8.83 3.06
N ILE A 50 2.25 -9.91 3.32
CA ILE A 50 2.46 -10.76 4.50
C ILE A 50 3.26 -12.00 4.10
N ASN A 51 4.32 -12.29 4.85
CA ASN A 51 5.15 -13.50 4.70
C ASN A 51 5.72 -13.72 3.28
N ARG A 52 6.00 -12.62 2.57
CA ARG A 52 6.61 -12.63 1.23
C ARG A 52 7.33 -11.32 0.95
N LYS A 53 8.20 -11.33 -0.06
CA LYS A 53 8.91 -10.13 -0.54
C LYS A 53 7.93 -9.02 -0.96
N CYS A 54 8.32 -7.76 -0.74
CA CYS A 54 7.54 -6.56 -1.09
C CYS A 54 7.76 -6.06 -2.55
N THR A 55 8.39 -6.86 -3.40
CA THR A 55 8.71 -6.50 -4.79
C THR A 55 8.03 -7.43 -5.80
N GLY A 56 7.90 -6.98 -7.05
CA GLY A 56 7.31 -7.78 -8.13
C GLY A 56 5.78 -7.85 -8.05
N ALA A 57 5.13 -6.70 -7.94
CA ALA A 57 3.68 -6.59 -8.11
C ALA A 57 3.27 -7.10 -9.50
N LEU A 58 2.20 -7.90 -9.55
CA LEU A 58 1.71 -8.52 -10.78
C LEU A 58 0.51 -7.72 -11.28
N VAL A 59 0.51 -7.38 -12.57
CA VAL A 59 -0.61 -6.68 -13.22
C VAL A 59 -1.90 -7.47 -13.05
N GLY A 60 -2.99 -6.80 -12.68
CA GLY A 60 -4.30 -7.41 -12.44
C GLY A 60 -4.46 -8.15 -11.11
N VAL A 61 -3.37 -8.46 -10.39
CA VAL A 61 -3.42 -9.18 -9.10
C VAL A 61 -3.05 -8.25 -7.95
N HIS A 62 -2.01 -7.44 -8.12
CA HIS A 62 -1.55 -6.47 -7.14
C HIS A 62 -1.54 -5.07 -7.80
N PRO A 63 -2.69 -4.39 -7.95
CA PRO A 63 -2.72 -3.00 -8.40
C PRO A 63 -1.70 -2.17 -7.60
N PHE A 64 -0.81 -1.49 -8.30
CA PHE A 64 0.42 -0.96 -7.70
C PHE A 64 0.41 0.56 -7.65
N GLY A 65 0.66 1.10 -6.47
CA GLY A 65 0.66 2.53 -6.19
C GLY A 65 0.68 2.74 -4.69
N GLY A 66 1.04 3.93 -4.22
CA GLY A 66 1.16 4.20 -2.79
C GLY A 66 0.79 5.61 -2.38
N PHE A 67 0.98 5.86 -1.10
CA PHE A 67 0.50 7.05 -0.40
C PHE A 67 1.61 8.09 -0.19
N ASN A 68 1.24 9.24 0.36
CA ASN A 68 2.17 10.30 0.76
C ASN A 68 3.09 10.73 -0.39
N MET A 69 4.38 10.94 -0.12
CA MET A 69 5.36 11.31 -1.15
C MET A 69 5.71 10.16 -2.11
N SER A 70 5.09 8.98 -1.97
CA SER A 70 5.23 7.90 -2.96
C SER A 70 4.34 8.09 -4.19
N GLY A 71 3.41 9.06 -4.18
CA GLY A 71 2.62 9.45 -5.34
C GLY A 71 1.15 9.69 -5.02
N THR A 72 0.33 9.69 -6.07
CA THR A 72 -1.10 10.01 -6.01
C THR A 72 -2.00 8.78 -5.86
N ASP A 73 -1.43 7.66 -5.43
CA ASP A 73 -2.09 6.35 -5.37
C ASP A 73 -2.79 5.93 -6.67
N SER A 74 -2.23 6.30 -7.82
CA SER A 74 -2.73 5.85 -9.13
C SER A 74 -2.38 4.37 -9.34
N LYS A 75 -3.24 3.48 -8.82
CA LYS A 75 -3.07 2.01 -8.77
C LYS A 75 -2.94 1.34 -10.14
N ALA A 76 -1.77 1.45 -10.75
CA ALA A 76 -1.46 0.91 -12.07
C ALA A 76 -1.68 -0.62 -12.12
N GLY A 77 -2.23 -1.08 -13.25
CA GLY A 77 -2.61 -2.48 -13.42
C GLY A 77 -3.89 -2.89 -12.66
N GLY A 78 -4.56 -1.97 -11.97
CA GLY A 78 -5.91 -2.12 -11.46
C GLY A 78 -6.98 -1.54 -12.39
N HIS A 79 -8.24 -1.87 -12.12
CA HIS A 79 -9.39 -1.39 -12.89
C HIS A 79 -9.49 0.14 -12.90
N ASP A 80 -9.26 0.77 -11.74
CA ASP A 80 -9.49 2.21 -11.57
C ASP A 80 -8.45 3.08 -12.26
N TYR A 81 -7.30 2.52 -12.63
CA TYR A 81 -6.20 3.27 -13.24
C TYR A 81 -6.63 3.98 -14.53
N LEU A 82 -7.46 3.34 -15.34
CA LEU A 82 -7.95 3.91 -16.60
C LEU A 82 -8.87 5.11 -16.36
N LEU A 83 -9.55 5.17 -15.21
CA LEU A 83 -10.46 6.28 -14.89
C LEU A 83 -9.71 7.61 -14.78
N HIS A 84 -8.44 7.59 -14.35
CA HIS A 84 -7.58 8.80 -14.31
C HIS A 84 -7.38 9.46 -15.69
N PHE A 85 -7.61 8.74 -16.78
CA PHE A 85 -7.44 9.23 -18.15
C PHE A 85 -8.78 9.50 -18.86
N THR A 86 -9.88 9.49 -18.11
CA THR A 86 -11.23 9.71 -18.65
C THR A 86 -11.94 10.85 -17.91
N GLN A 87 -13.01 11.39 -18.52
CA GLN A 87 -13.86 12.41 -17.89
C GLN A 87 -15.30 11.93 -17.89
N ALA A 88 -15.91 11.85 -16.71
CA ALA A 88 -17.32 11.51 -16.57
C ALA A 88 -18.20 12.64 -17.09
N LYS A 89 -19.27 12.30 -17.82
CA LYS A 89 -20.25 13.25 -18.35
C LYS A 89 -21.66 12.72 -18.12
N LEU A 90 -22.52 13.54 -17.53
CA LEU A 90 -23.95 13.26 -17.39
C LEU A 90 -24.76 14.21 -18.30
N THR A 91 -25.73 13.66 -19.01
CA THR A 91 -26.68 14.42 -19.83
C THR A 91 -28.09 13.97 -19.51
N SER A 92 -28.99 14.93 -19.23
CA SER A 92 -30.40 14.66 -18.94
C SER A 92 -31.29 15.55 -19.80
N ARG A 93 -32.40 14.99 -20.31
CA ARG A 93 -33.41 15.71 -21.09
C ARG A 93 -34.79 15.41 -20.50
N LYS A 94 -35.46 16.45 -20.02
CA LYS A 94 -36.88 16.38 -19.66
C LYS A 94 -37.73 16.41 -20.94
N VAL A 95 -38.67 15.48 -21.06
CA VAL A 95 -39.74 15.50 -22.07
C VAL A 95 -40.92 16.30 -21.51
#